data_AF-A0A6H2XXK0-F1
#
_entry.id   AF-A0A6H2XXK0-F1
#
_cell.length_a   1.000
_cell.length_b   1.000
_cell.length_c   1.000
_cell.angle_alpha   90.00
_cell.angle_beta   90.00
_cell.angle_gamma   90.00
#
_symmetry.space_group_name_H-M   'P 1'
#
loop_
_entity.id
_entity.type
_entity.pdbx_description
1 polymer ?
#
loop_
_entity_poly.entity_id
_entity_poly.type
_entity_poly.pdbx_seq_one_letter_code
_entity_poly.pdbx_strand_id
1 'polypeptide(L)'
;LRRVKRYSKEDAVQMSGLLAAVTDGLEFSPTDFLGQLLMTLELGNQYLGQYFTPYSVSYMMARMNMADRLPELEDGSREYITVCDPACGAGGMIVATAEAMLEAGYNPQKQMLAFCTDIDPLAAMLCYIQLTLMHIPAVVSIGNSLTMEMTREMATPAYRLGLWDLKLHRQQSEHERRQQAA
;
A
#
# COMPACT_ATOMS: atom_id res chain seq x y z
N LEU A 1 13.32 -6.28 -21.36
CA LEU A 1 13.70 -5.37 -22.47
C LEU A 1 12.54 -4.92 -23.40
N ARG A 2 11.49 -5.73 -23.67
CA ARG A 2 10.38 -5.31 -24.59
C ARG A 2 9.64 -4.00 -24.18
N ARG A 3 9.52 -3.71 -22.88
CA ARG A 3 8.84 -2.48 -22.39
C ARG A 3 9.68 -1.21 -22.58
N VAL A 4 10.98 -1.28 -22.28
CA VAL A 4 11.92 -0.15 -22.40
C VAL A 4 12.07 0.31 -23.85
N LYS A 5 11.92 -0.59 -24.83
CA LYS A 5 11.97 -0.25 -26.27
C LYS A 5 10.92 0.77 -26.74
N ARG A 6 9.92 1.10 -25.91
CA ARG A 6 8.91 2.12 -26.21
C ARG A 6 9.36 3.54 -25.90
N TYR A 7 10.48 3.71 -25.20
CA TYR A 7 11.02 4.99 -24.76
C TYR A 7 12.27 5.35 -25.57
N SER A 8 12.56 6.64 -25.69
CA SER A 8 13.86 7.10 -26.18
C SER A 8 14.98 6.60 -25.27
N LYS A 9 16.22 6.59 -25.76
CA LYS A 9 17.36 6.19 -24.92
C LYS A 9 17.52 7.16 -23.75
N GLU A 10 17.30 8.44 -24.01
CA GLU A 10 17.35 9.53 -23.06
C GLU A 10 16.32 9.31 -21.94
N ASP A 11 15.04 9.09 -22.26
CA ASP A 11 13.98 8.83 -21.27
C ASP A 11 14.24 7.55 -20.47
N ALA A 12 14.70 6.48 -21.13
CA ALA A 12 15.01 5.23 -20.48
C ALA A 12 16.14 5.37 -19.45
N VAL A 13 17.10 6.28 -19.70
CA VAL A 13 18.14 6.62 -18.73
C VAL A 13 17.57 7.50 -17.61
N GLN A 14 16.69 8.45 -17.90
CA GLN A 14 16.09 9.31 -16.87
C GLN A 14 15.22 8.54 -15.88
N MET A 15 14.66 7.38 -16.25
CA MET A 15 13.89 6.53 -15.34
C MET A 15 14.65 6.15 -14.06
N SER A 16 15.98 5.96 -14.09
CA SER A 16 16.74 5.68 -12.87
C SER A 16 16.85 6.91 -11.97
N GLY A 17 16.94 8.11 -12.54
CA GLY A 17 16.90 9.37 -11.80
C GLY A 17 15.53 9.61 -11.17
N LEU A 18 14.45 9.31 -11.88
CA LEU A 18 13.10 9.37 -11.33
C LEU A 18 12.91 8.38 -10.17
N LEU A 19 13.42 7.14 -10.31
CA LEU A 19 13.39 6.17 -9.23
C LEU A 19 14.12 6.68 -7.98
N ALA A 20 15.31 7.25 -8.16
CA ALA A 20 16.08 7.85 -7.07
C ALA A 20 15.30 8.99 -6.40
N ALA A 21 14.70 9.90 -7.18
CA ALA A 21 13.91 11.00 -6.64
C ALA A 21 12.69 10.52 -5.83
N VAL A 22 12.04 9.43 -6.26
CA VAL A 22 10.94 8.82 -5.50
C VAL A 22 11.44 8.20 -4.21
N THR A 23 12.57 7.47 -4.24
CA THR A 23 13.18 6.91 -3.04
C THR A 23 13.55 8.01 -2.04
N ASP A 24 14.26 9.04 -2.48
CA ASP A 24 14.66 10.17 -1.62
C ASP A 24 13.43 10.88 -1.04
N GLY A 25 12.38 11.09 -1.84
CA GLY A 25 11.13 11.70 -1.40
C GLY A 25 10.40 10.89 -0.32
N LEU A 26 10.36 9.57 -0.47
CA LEU A 26 9.77 8.65 0.51
C LEU A 26 10.59 8.54 1.81
N GLU A 27 11.92 8.66 1.72
CA GLU A 27 12.81 8.64 2.89
C GLU A 27 12.80 9.97 3.66
N PHE A 28 12.61 11.10 2.97
CA PHE A 28 12.62 12.43 3.58
C PHE A 28 11.48 12.64 4.58
N SER A 29 10.27 12.22 4.23
CA SER A 29 9.10 12.30 5.10
C SER A 29 8.10 11.22 4.73
N PRO A 30 7.49 10.53 5.71
CA PRO A 30 6.31 9.71 5.45
C PRO A 30 5.21 10.62 4.91
N THR A 31 4.84 10.39 3.65
CA THR A 31 3.83 11.15 2.93
C THR A 31 3.39 10.35 1.70
N ASP A 32 2.20 10.64 1.17
CA ASP A 32 1.81 10.18 -0.17
C ASP A 32 2.58 10.96 -1.24
N PHE A 33 3.87 10.67 -1.39
CA PHE A 33 4.78 11.43 -2.25
C PHE A 33 4.31 11.44 -3.70
N LEU A 34 4.02 10.27 -4.26
CA LEU A 34 3.57 10.15 -5.65
C LEU A 34 2.16 10.70 -5.85
N GLY A 35 1.25 10.51 -4.88
CA GLY A 35 -0.10 11.09 -4.96
C GLY A 35 -0.06 12.63 -4.90
N GLN A 36 0.72 13.21 -4.00
CA GLN A 36 0.90 14.65 -3.91
C GLN A 36 1.56 15.23 -5.16
N LEU A 37 2.55 14.55 -5.72
CA LEU A 37 3.17 14.97 -6.98
C LEU A 37 2.16 14.96 -8.13
N LEU A 38 1.35 13.91 -8.25
CA LEU A 38 0.32 13.80 -9.29
C LEU A 38 -0.71 14.93 -9.18
N MET A 39 -1.15 15.27 -7.97
CA MET A 39 -2.09 16.38 -7.74
C MET A 39 -1.45 17.75 -7.99
N THR A 40 -0.22 17.96 -7.54
CA THR A 40 0.52 19.21 -7.72
C THR A 40 0.79 19.51 -9.20
N LEU A 41 1.07 18.46 -9.98
CA LEU A 41 1.28 18.57 -11.42
C LEU A 41 -0.03 18.48 -12.24
N GLU A 42 -1.19 18.38 -11.57
CA GLU A 42 -2.51 18.26 -12.20
C GLU A 42 -2.62 17.08 -13.19
N LEU A 43 -1.88 16.00 -12.93
CA LEU A 43 -1.82 14.79 -13.77
C LEU A 43 -2.90 13.76 -13.39
N GLY A 44 -3.83 14.11 -12.51
CA GLY A 44 -4.92 13.25 -12.08
C GLY A 44 -5.97 13.03 -13.17
N ASN A 45 -6.64 11.88 -13.12
CA ASN A 45 -7.74 11.57 -14.03
C ASN A 45 -9.02 12.30 -13.60
N GLN A 46 -9.23 13.49 -14.17
CA GLN A 46 -10.40 14.33 -13.87
C GLN A 46 -11.74 13.66 -14.22
N TYR A 47 -11.77 12.78 -15.23
CA TYR A 47 -12.99 12.06 -15.63
C TYR A 47 -13.43 11.01 -14.60
N LEU A 48 -12.49 10.48 -13.82
CA LEU A 48 -12.78 9.60 -12.70
C LEU A 48 -13.04 10.37 -11.39
N GLY A 49 -12.98 11.71 -11.42
CA GLY A 49 -13.09 12.53 -10.22
C GLY A 49 -11.97 12.25 -9.22
N GLN A 50 -10.76 11.96 -9.70
CA GLN A 50 -9.63 11.59 -8.86
C GLN A 50 -9.20 12.78 -7.98
N TYR A 51 -9.48 12.66 -6.68
CA TYR A 51 -8.96 13.54 -5.64
C TYR A 51 -8.31 12.67 -4.58
N PHE A 52 -7.07 12.98 -4.22
CA PHE A 52 -6.41 12.26 -3.13
C PHE A 52 -6.71 12.90 -1.78
N THR A 53 -6.93 12.04 -0.79
CA THR A 53 -7.12 12.44 0.61
C THR A 53 -5.89 13.23 1.08
N PRO A 54 -6.07 14.47 1.58
CA PRO A 54 -4.96 15.22 2.16
C PRO A 54 -4.26 14.40 3.24
N TYR A 55 -2.93 14.38 3.22
CA TYR A 55 -2.17 13.44 4.04
C TYR A 55 -2.45 13.55 5.54
N SER A 56 -2.69 14.77 6.05
CA SER A 56 -3.07 15.01 7.44
C SER A 56 -4.37 14.31 7.84
N VAL A 57 -5.33 14.19 6.91
CA VAL A 57 -6.60 13.48 7.14
C VAL A 57 -6.34 11.97 7.15
N SER A 58 -5.55 11.46 6.21
CA SER A 58 -5.12 10.06 6.19
C SER A 58 -4.41 9.66 7.48
N TYR A 59 -3.48 10.50 7.95
CA TYR A 59 -2.74 10.28 9.21
C TYR A 59 -3.64 10.32 10.45
N MET A 60 -4.55 11.30 10.53
CA MET A 60 -5.56 11.33 11.60
C MET A 60 -6.38 10.04 11.62
N MET A 61 -6.92 9.61 10.47
CA MET A 61 -7.71 8.38 10.36
C MET A 61 -6.88 7.14 10.70
N ALA A 62 -5.64 7.06 10.24
CA ALA A 62 -4.73 5.98 10.55
C ALA A 62 -4.54 5.82 12.06
N ARG A 63 -4.27 6.92 12.77
CA ARG A 63 -4.09 6.89 14.23
C ARG A 63 -5.35 6.46 14.98
N MET A 64 -6.52 6.93 14.53
CA MET A 64 -7.80 6.51 15.12
C MET A 64 -8.03 5.00 14.93
N ASN A 65 -7.85 4.48 13.71
CA ASN A 65 -8.02 3.06 13.43
C ASN A 65 -6.97 2.18 14.13
N MET A 66 -5.73 2.65 14.26
CA MET A 66 -4.67 1.91 14.95
C MET A 66 -4.91 1.81 16.44
N ALA A 67 -5.50 2.82 17.09
CA ALA A 67 -5.77 2.79 18.53
C ALA A 67 -6.54 1.52 18.96
N ASP A 68 -7.47 1.05 18.14
CA ASP A 68 -8.25 -0.16 18.42
C ASP A 68 -7.51 -1.48 18.10
N ARG A 69 -6.46 -1.41 17.28
CA ARG A 69 -5.74 -2.58 16.73
C ARG A 69 -4.40 -2.83 17.39
N LEU A 70 -3.77 -1.80 17.97
CA LEU A 70 -2.51 -1.93 18.72
C LEU A 70 -2.58 -2.94 19.87
N PRO A 71 -3.68 -3.02 20.67
CA PRO A 71 -3.77 -4.00 21.74
C PRO A 71 -3.60 -5.46 21.25
N GLU A 72 -4.05 -5.78 20.04
CA GLU A 72 -3.90 -7.13 19.45
C GLU A 72 -2.43 -7.48 19.17
N LEU A 73 -1.58 -6.47 18.94
CA LEU A 73 -0.14 -6.64 18.78
C LEU A 73 0.60 -6.63 20.13
N GLU A 74 0.13 -5.83 21.10
CA GLU A 74 0.70 -5.71 22.45
C GLU A 74 0.57 -7.00 23.25
N ASP A 75 -0.63 -7.58 23.25
CA ASP A 75 -0.92 -8.80 24.00
C ASP A 75 -0.45 -10.09 23.29
N GLY A 76 0.03 -9.95 22.05
CA GLY A 76 0.52 -11.05 21.21
C GLY A 76 -0.58 -11.95 20.67
N SER A 77 -1.86 -11.57 20.78
CA SER A 77 -2.98 -12.30 20.20
C SER A 77 -2.93 -12.32 18.67
N ARG A 78 -2.28 -11.32 18.06
CA ARG A 78 -1.88 -11.33 16.65
C ARG A 78 -0.41 -10.96 16.47
N GLU A 79 0.22 -11.64 15.51
CA GLU A 79 1.58 -11.31 15.06
C GLU A 79 1.61 -10.08 14.14
N TYR A 80 0.50 -9.80 13.47
CA TYR A 80 0.36 -8.72 12.49
C TYR A 80 -1.11 -8.30 12.33
N ILE A 81 -1.33 -7.10 11.81
CA ILE A 81 -2.65 -6.60 11.40
C ILE A 81 -2.79 -6.60 9.88
N THR A 82 -4.02 -6.79 9.42
CA THR A 82 -4.40 -6.56 8.02
C THR A 82 -5.07 -5.21 7.87
N VAL A 83 -4.71 -4.48 6.81
CA VAL A 83 -5.26 -3.17 6.44
C VAL A 83 -5.78 -3.27 5.01
N CYS A 84 -6.96 -2.73 4.75
CA CYS A 84 -7.58 -2.76 3.44
C CYS A 84 -7.96 -1.34 3.01
N ASP A 85 -7.58 -0.97 1.79
CA ASP A 85 -8.02 0.26 1.14
C ASP A 85 -8.63 -0.06 -0.24
N PRO A 86 -9.97 -0.09 -0.36
CA PRO A 86 -10.66 -0.51 -1.58
C PRO A 86 -10.72 0.58 -2.67
N ALA A 87 -10.22 1.79 -2.40
CA ALA A 87 -10.13 2.89 -3.37
C ALA A 87 -8.82 3.65 -3.10
N CYS A 88 -7.72 2.92 -3.20
CA CYS A 88 -6.47 3.27 -2.54
C CYS A 88 -5.75 4.47 -3.14
N GLY A 89 -6.10 4.90 -4.34
CA GLY A 89 -5.38 5.95 -5.06
C GLY A 89 -3.90 5.60 -5.17
N ALA A 90 -3.03 6.54 -4.81
CA ALA A 90 -1.59 6.32 -4.72
C ALA A 90 -1.16 5.61 -3.42
N GLY A 91 -2.08 5.19 -2.54
CA GLY A 91 -1.81 4.43 -1.32
C GLY A 91 -1.59 5.27 -0.08
N GLY A 92 -1.95 6.57 -0.10
CA GLY A 92 -1.70 7.50 1.00
C GLY A 92 -2.24 7.06 2.37
N MET A 93 -3.37 6.34 2.43
CA MET A 93 -3.90 5.79 3.67
C MET A 93 -3.02 4.67 4.25
N ILE A 94 -2.46 3.82 3.38
CA ILE A 94 -1.55 2.73 3.79
C ILE A 94 -0.21 3.30 4.26
N VAL A 95 0.31 4.31 3.57
CA VAL A 95 1.51 5.05 3.99
C VAL A 95 1.32 5.68 5.37
N ALA A 96 0.20 6.38 5.57
CA ALA A 96 -0.16 6.98 6.85
C ALA A 96 -0.34 5.94 7.97
N THR A 97 -0.87 4.75 7.65
CA THR A 97 -0.99 3.65 8.61
C THR A 97 0.37 3.09 9.00
N ALA A 98 1.28 2.93 8.03
CA ALA A 98 2.65 2.51 8.31
C ALA A 98 3.39 3.52 9.20
N GLU A 99 3.23 4.82 8.96
CA GLU A 99 3.75 5.89 9.82
C GLU A 99 3.20 5.80 11.24
N ALA A 100 1.87 5.72 11.39
CA ALA A 100 1.23 5.62 12.70
C ALA A 100 1.70 4.37 13.49
N MET A 101 1.95 3.25 12.80
CA MET A 101 2.53 2.05 13.43
C MET A 101 3.96 2.28 13.90
N LEU A 102 4.80 2.91 13.08
CA LEU A 102 6.19 3.23 13.45
C LEU A 102 6.25 4.14 14.68
N GLU A 103 5.41 5.18 14.73
CA GLU A 103 5.32 6.08 15.88
C GLU A 103 4.84 5.37 17.15
N ALA A 104 3.98 4.36 17.01
CA ALA A 104 3.54 3.51 18.10
C ALA A 104 4.57 2.42 18.50
N GLY A 105 5.73 2.37 17.86
CA GLY A 105 6.81 1.42 18.17
C GLY A 105 6.70 0.07 17.46
N TYR A 106 5.80 -0.07 16.48
CA TYR A 106 5.61 -1.29 15.69
C TYR A 106 6.31 -1.21 14.35
N ASN A 107 6.77 -2.36 13.85
CA ASN A 107 7.41 -2.42 12.54
C ASN A 107 6.37 -2.83 11.47
N PRO A 108 5.87 -1.90 10.64
CA PRO A 108 4.87 -2.22 9.62
C PRO A 108 5.39 -3.18 8.55
N GLN A 109 6.70 -3.24 8.30
CA GLN A 109 7.28 -4.19 7.34
C GLN A 109 7.16 -5.65 7.80
N LYS A 110 6.96 -5.88 9.10
CA LYS A 110 6.83 -7.22 9.70
C LYS A 110 5.44 -7.49 10.26
N GLN A 111 4.74 -6.45 10.70
CA GLN A 111 3.52 -6.52 11.50
C GLN A 111 2.30 -5.91 10.79
N MET A 112 2.43 -5.50 9.53
CA MET A 112 1.32 -5.03 8.70
C MET A 112 1.27 -5.80 7.37
N LEU A 113 0.06 -6.12 6.94
CA LEU A 113 -0.23 -6.62 5.60
C LEU A 113 -1.34 -5.79 4.97
N ALA A 114 -1.07 -5.18 3.82
CA ALA A 114 -2.03 -4.31 3.14
C ALA A 114 -2.68 -4.98 1.91
N PHE A 115 -3.97 -4.70 1.71
CA PHE A 115 -4.71 -5.02 0.49
C PHE A 115 -5.26 -3.73 -0.08
N CYS A 116 -4.87 -3.42 -1.32
CA CYS A 116 -5.16 -2.13 -1.93
C CYS A 116 -5.84 -2.38 -3.27
N THR A 117 -6.95 -1.72 -3.55
CA THR A 117 -7.61 -1.78 -4.86
C THR A 117 -7.86 -0.37 -5.37
N ASP A 118 -7.63 -0.13 -6.65
CA ASP A 118 -8.11 1.08 -7.31
C ASP A 118 -8.64 0.77 -8.72
N ILE A 119 -9.62 1.54 -9.16
CA ILE A 119 -10.19 1.43 -10.50
C ILE A 119 -9.28 2.06 -11.55
N ASP A 120 -8.45 3.04 -11.17
CA ASP A 120 -7.47 3.69 -12.02
C ASP A 120 -6.14 2.91 -12.02
N PRO A 121 -5.73 2.34 -13.17
CA PRO A 121 -4.44 1.67 -13.30
C PRO A 121 -3.23 2.54 -12.95
N LEU A 122 -3.29 3.85 -13.19
CA LEU A 122 -2.19 4.76 -12.86
C LEU A 122 -2.03 4.85 -11.35
N ALA A 123 -3.11 5.18 -10.64
CA ALA A 123 -3.13 5.31 -9.19
C ALA A 123 -2.62 4.03 -8.49
N ALA A 124 -3.18 2.87 -8.86
CA ALA A 124 -2.76 1.58 -8.33
C ALA A 124 -1.26 1.30 -8.58
N MET A 125 -0.70 1.73 -9.72
CA MET A 125 0.74 1.58 -9.98
C MET A 125 1.60 2.52 -9.12
N LEU A 126 1.13 3.74 -8.81
CA LEU A 126 1.79 4.63 -7.84
C LEU A 126 1.80 3.99 -6.45
N CYS A 127 0.66 3.47 -6.01
CA CYS A 127 0.53 2.69 -4.77
C CYS A 127 1.52 1.53 -4.72
N TYR A 128 1.57 0.72 -5.76
CA TYR A 128 2.50 -0.40 -5.86
C TYR A 128 3.97 0.03 -5.73
N ILE A 129 4.38 1.14 -6.36
CA ILE A 129 5.75 1.66 -6.28
C ILE A 129 6.08 2.11 -4.86
N GLN A 130 5.23 2.95 -4.24
CA GLN A 130 5.48 3.46 -2.89
C GLN A 130 5.61 2.32 -1.88
N LEU A 131 4.65 1.39 -1.87
CA LEU A 131 4.67 0.25 -0.94
C LEU A 131 5.84 -0.70 -1.18
N THR A 132 6.26 -0.86 -2.45
CA THR A 132 7.46 -1.64 -2.78
C THR A 132 8.73 -1.01 -2.20
N LEU A 133 8.91 0.30 -2.39
CA LEU A 133 10.10 1.03 -1.94
C LEU A 133 10.16 1.15 -0.41
N MET A 134 9.01 1.29 0.25
CA MET A 134 8.90 1.29 1.71
C MET A 134 9.03 -0.12 2.34
N HIS A 135 9.16 -1.16 1.51
CA HIS A 135 9.19 -2.56 1.93
C HIS A 135 7.94 -3.01 2.70
N ILE A 136 6.77 -2.49 2.33
CA ILE A 136 5.49 -2.87 2.94
C ILE A 136 4.93 -4.13 2.26
N PRO A 137 4.62 -5.20 3.02
CA PRO A 137 3.90 -6.34 2.50
C PRO A 137 2.51 -5.94 2.03
N ALA A 138 2.25 -6.06 0.73
CA ALA A 138 0.96 -5.69 0.17
C ALA A 138 0.58 -6.48 -1.08
N VAL A 139 -0.72 -6.57 -1.33
CA VAL A 139 -1.30 -6.92 -2.63
C VAL A 139 -2.04 -5.69 -3.16
N VAL A 140 -1.65 -5.23 -4.35
CA VAL A 140 -2.25 -4.08 -5.02
C VAL A 140 -2.96 -4.55 -6.28
N SER A 141 -4.25 -4.26 -6.37
CA SER A 141 -5.16 -4.72 -7.40
C SER A 141 -5.70 -3.55 -8.22
N ILE A 142 -5.86 -3.78 -9.52
CA ILE A 142 -6.52 -2.87 -10.45
C ILE A 142 -7.89 -3.46 -10.74
N GLY A 143 -8.96 -2.81 -10.31
CA GLY A 143 -10.29 -3.34 -10.44
C GLY A 143 -11.37 -2.51 -9.77
N ASN A 144 -12.59 -2.98 -9.85
CA ASN A 144 -13.73 -2.32 -9.25
C ASN A 144 -14.11 -3.02 -7.95
N SER A 145 -13.85 -2.37 -6.82
CA SER A 145 -14.15 -2.90 -5.49
C SER A 145 -15.65 -3.06 -5.20
N LEU A 146 -16.53 -2.40 -5.96
CA LEU A 146 -17.98 -2.58 -5.83
C LEU A 146 -18.46 -3.86 -6.53
N THR A 147 -17.92 -4.17 -7.71
CA THR A 147 -18.27 -5.39 -8.47
C THR A 147 -17.39 -6.58 -8.11
N MET A 148 -16.29 -6.34 -7.40
CA MET A 148 -15.22 -7.31 -7.12
C MET A 148 -14.52 -7.86 -8.37
N GLU A 149 -14.65 -7.17 -9.51
CA GLU A 149 -13.96 -7.55 -10.75
C GLU A 149 -12.55 -6.96 -10.77
N MET A 150 -11.56 -7.84 -10.65
CA MET A 150 -10.14 -7.48 -10.68
C MET A 150 -9.55 -7.81 -12.05
N THR A 151 -8.93 -6.81 -12.67
CA THR A 151 -8.25 -6.95 -13.98
C THR A 151 -6.77 -7.33 -13.82
N ARG A 152 -6.17 -7.00 -12.68
CA ARG A 152 -4.77 -7.29 -12.39
C ARG A 152 -4.51 -7.25 -10.89
N GLU A 153 -3.65 -8.14 -10.41
CA GLU A 153 -3.16 -8.14 -9.02
C GLU A 153 -1.63 -8.18 -9.00
N MET A 154 -1.04 -7.47 -8.04
CA MET A 154 0.40 -7.28 -7.93
C MET A 154 0.82 -7.35 -6.46
N ALA A 155 1.52 -8.43 -6.09
CA ALA A 155 2.11 -8.54 -4.77
C ALA A 155 3.44 -7.80 -4.70
N THR A 156 3.68 -7.03 -3.65
CA THR A 156 4.98 -6.36 -3.43
C THR A 156 6.09 -7.40 -3.18
N PRO A 157 7.37 -7.05 -3.41
CA PRO A 157 8.47 -7.93 -3.05
C PRO A 157 8.46 -8.34 -1.57
N ALA A 158 8.14 -7.41 -0.66
CA ALA A 158 8.02 -7.70 0.77
C ALA A 158 6.94 -8.76 1.07
N TYR A 159 5.82 -8.76 0.35
CA TYR A 159 4.80 -9.80 0.44
C TYR A 159 5.36 -11.19 0.07
N ARG A 160 6.08 -11.28 -1.05
CA ARG A 160 6.63 -12.57 -1.53
C ARG A 160 7.79 -13.05 -0.68
N LEU A 161 8.73 -12.17 -0.34
CA LEU A 161 9.91 -12.50 0.47
C LEU A 161 9.54 -12.84 1.90
N GLY A 162 8.50 -12.21 2.45
CA GLY A 162 7.99 -12.49 3.79
C GLY A 162 7.08 -13.71 3.89
N LEU A 163 6.87 -14.45 2.78
CA LEU A 163 6.01 -15.64 2.69
C LEU A 163 4.60 -15.40 3.25
N TRP A 164 4.03 -14.25 2.93
CA TRP A 164 2.76 -13.79 3.51
C TRP A 164 1.57 -14.67 3.10
N ASP A 165 1.63 -15.32 1.94
CA ASP A 165 0.67 -16.36 1.54
C ASP A 165 0.54 -17.47 2.61
N LEU A 166 1.66 -17.94 3.15
CA LEU A 166 1.66 -19.01 4.17
C LEU A 166 1.13 -18.50 5.52
N LYS A 167 1.48 -17.25 5.88
CA LYS A 167 0.99 -16.63 7.13
C LYS A 167 -0.53 -16.45 7.10
N LEU A 168 -1.08 -16.04 5.96
CA LEU A 168 -2.53 -15.90 5.75
C LEU A 168 -3.23 -17.25 5.85
N HIS A 169 -2.76 -18.27 5.13
CA HIS A 169 -3.36 -19.60 5.18
C HIS A 169 -3.35 -20.20 6.59
N ARG A 170 -2.24 -20.02 7.34
CA ARG A 170 -2.16 -20.45 8.74
C ARG A 170 -3.24 -19.76 9.58
N GLN A 171 -3.34 -18.43 9.51
CA GLN A 171 -4.32 -17.65 10.27
C GLN A 171 -5.77 -18.05 9.92
N GLN A 172 -6.09 -18.24 8.65
CA GLN A 172 -7.42 -18.70 8.21
C GLN A 172 -7.76 -20.08 8.80
N SER A 173 -6.83 -21.03 8.71
CA SER A 173 -7.03 -22.38 9.24
C SER A 173 -7.22 -22.40 10.76
N GLU A 174 -6.51 -21.55 11.50
CA GLU A 174 -6.67 -21.41 12.94
C GLU A 174 -8.02 -20.77 13.29
N HIS A 175 -8.46 -19.79 12.51
CA HIS A 175 -9.76 -19.16 12.69
C HIS A 175 -10.91 -20.15 12.46
N GLU A 176 -10.87 -20.92 11.37
CA GLU A 176 -11.85 -21.96 11.06
C GLU A 176 -11.92 -23.03 12.15
N ARG A 177 -10.77 -23.50 12.67
CA ARG A 177 -10.72 -24.46 13.78
C ARG A 177 -11.35 -23.91 15.06
N ARG A 178 -11.11 -22.64 15.39
CA ARG A 178 -11.71 -21.99 16.56
C ARG A 178 -13.23 -21.86 16.42
N GLN A 179 -13.72 -21.53 15.22
CA GLN A 179 -15.16 -21.43 14.95
C GLN A 179 -15.87 -22.79 15.03
N GLN A 180 -15.21 -23.88 14.63
CA GLN A 180 -15.78 -25.24 14.72
C GLN A 180 -15.78 -25.82 16.14
N ALA A 181 -14.95 -25.28 17.04
CA ALA A 181 -14.81 -25.72 18.41
C ALA A 181 -15.69 -24.94 19.41
N ALA A 182 -16.36 -23.87 18.97
CA ALA A 182 -17.27 -23.03 19.75
C ALA A 182 -18.73 -23.38 19.46
#